data_AF-A0A1V6T2Z6-F1
#
_entry.id   AF-A0A1V6T2Z6-F1
#
_cell.length_a   1.000
_cell.length_b   1.000
_cell.length_c   1.000
_cell.angle_alpha   90.00
_cell.angle_beta   90.00
_cell.angle_gamma   90.00
#
_symmetry.space_group_name_H-M   'P 1'
#
loop_
_entity.id
_entity.type
_entity.pdbx_description
1 polymer ?
#
loop_
_entity_poly.entity_id
_entity_poly.type
_entity_poly.pdbx_seq_one_letter_code
_entity_poly.pdbx_strand_id
1 'polypeptide(L)'
;MAQALVHLTHGKRGMPPFHPTTNPPTNSWKMYPPEYLSKVANLNGRVFDTDPVVTYMLLDMSKEERLTYLKTYWSTLVRSALMNDALITEADGWKAASVIIPPGKAIDNVWTLLYAGFLCVLWRIGFSGLKRLWTEFSGMTDNAKRMGLHGEKKYYYVFSIGTEREHRGKGLAKQIIQYHQKIARAENLPIWLEATSPSSRNLYLSVGFQEVEEIVLGKGKVNEDATIQAGGAGVPLWAMVWWPESSEYA
;
A
#
# COMPACT_ATOMS: atom_id res chain seq x y z
N MET A 1 3.40 55.27 -16.46
CA MET A 1 3.75 55.92 -15.18
C MET A 1 3.29 54.98 -14.06
N ALA A 2 4.07 54.23 -13.27
CA ALA A 2 5.50 53.95 -13.08
C ALA A 2 5.57 52.55 -12.38
N GLN A 3 6.41 51.61 -12.84
CA GLN A 3 7.62 51.07 -12.14
C GLN A 3 7.43 50.80 -10.62
N ALA A 4 7.31 49.54 -10.19
CA ALA A 4 8.37 48.55 -9.90
C ALA A 4 9.07 48.76 -8.54
N LEU A 5 8.98 47.78 -7.63
CA LEU A 5 10.17 47.34 -6.89
C LEU A 5 9.98 45.92 -6.31
N VAL A 6 10.96 45.08 -6.67
CA VAL A 6 11.23 43.74 -6.17
C VAL A 6 11.83 43.85 -4.77
N HIS A 7 11.33 43.04 -3.83
CA HIS A 7 12.12 42.61 -2.67
C HIS A 7 12.08 41.09 -2.54
N LEU A 8 13.20 40.49 -2.91
CA LEU A 8 13.61 39.13 -2.61
C LEU A 8 13.76 39.00 -1.09
N THR A 9 12.93 38.18 -0.45
CA THR A 9 13.22 37.62 0.86
C THR A 9 13.36 36.10 0.72
N HIS A 10 14.47 35.60 1.25
CA HIS A 10 14.78 34.17 1.31
C HIS A 10 13.67 33.43 2.07
N GLY A 11 12.92 32.58 1.37
CA GLY A 11 11.86 31.76 1.94
C GLY A 11 12.03 30.32 1.48
N LYS A 12 12.30 29.43 2.45
CA LYS A 12 12.18 27.97 2.46
C LYS A 12 11.72 27.34 1.14
N ARG A 13 12.52 26.42 0.58
CA ARG A 13 12.14 25.48 -0.50
C ARG A 13 10.71 24.96 -0.24
N GLY A 14 9.73 25.58 -0.89
CA GLY A 14 8.34 25.21 -0.81
C GLY A 14 8.20 23.82 -1.42
N MET A 15 7.50 22.92 -0.73
CA MET A 15 7.10 21.67 -1.34
C MET A 15 6.31 21.98 -2.63
N PRO A 16 6.52 21.23 -3.72
CA PRO A 16 5.70 21.40 -4.91
C PRO A 16 4.21 21.24 -4.53
N PRO A 17 3.31 22.01 -5.16
CA PRO A 17 1.90 21.94 -4.84
C PRO A 17 1.39 20.51 -5.08
N PHE A 18 0.82 19.91 -4.02
CA PHE A 18 0.09 18.66 -4.11
C PHE A 18 -1.21 18.93 -4.87
N HIS A 19 -1.23 18.57 -6.16
CA HIS A 19 -2.45 18.51 -6.94
C HIS A 19 -2.89 17.04 -6.95
N PRO A 20 -3.82 16.61 -6.07
CA PRO A 20 -4.44 15.31 -6.24
C PRO A 20 -5.11 15.36 -7.61
N THR A 21 -4.60 14.61 -8.58
CA THR A 21 -5.29 14.51 -9.87
C THR A 21 -6.64 13.88 -9.57
N THR A 22 -7.68 14.70 -9.72
CA THR A 22 -9.11 14.44 -9.53
C THR A 22 -9.59 14.44 -8.07
N ASN A 23 -10.44 15.42 -7.74
CA ASN A 23 -11.54 15.20 -6.80
C ASN A 23 -12.20 13.87 -7.17
N PRO A 24 -12.61 13.03 -6.20
CA PRO A 24 -13.42 11.86 -6.52
C PRO A 24 -14.66 12.33 -7.30
N PRO A 25 -14.92 11.88 -8.55
CA PRO A 25 -16.20 12.18 -9.18
C PRO A 25 -17.31 11.70 -8.26
N THR A 26 -18.22 12.62 -7.98
CA THR A 26 -19.28 12.52 -6.98
C THR A 26 -20.41 11.58 -7.39
N ASN A 27 -20.33 10.88 -8.51
CA ASN A 27 -21.34 9.91 -8.93
C ASN A 27 -20.71 8.79 -9.77
N SER A 28 -21.16 7.57 -9.49
CA SER A 28 -21.15 6.32 -10.28
C SER A 28 -20.30 6.30 -11.56
N TRP A 29 -19.46 5.27 -11.71
CA TRP A 29 -18.63 4.92 -12.89
C TRP A 29 -17.22 5.55 -12.99
N LYS A 30 -16.43 5.52 -11.90
CA LYS A 30 -14.97 5.76 -11.99
C LYS A 30 -14.26 4.63 -12.71
N MET A 31 -14.26 4.70 -14.04
CA MET A 31 -13.29 3.95 -14.83
C MET A 31 -12.01 4.78 -14.85
N TYR A 32 -11.00 4.35 -14.08
CA TYR A 32 -9.65 4.90 -14.23
C TYR A 32 -9.23 4.79 -15.69
N PRO A 33 -8.58 5.80 -16.28
CA PRO A 33 -8.03 5.66 -17.61
C PRO A 33 -7.15 4.39 -17.66
N PRO A 34 -7.28 3.52 -18.68
CA PRO A 34 -6.58 2.23 -18.72
C PRO A 34 -5.06 2.34 -18.49
N GLU A 35 -4.46 3.48 -18.83
CA GLU A 35 -3.05 3.77 -18.61
C GLU A 35 -2.65 3.89 -17.12
N TYR A 36 -3.58 4.23 -16.21
CA TYR A 36 -3.29 4.34 -14.78
C TYR A 36 -2.87 3.01 -14.17
N LEU A 37 -3.53 1.92 -14.59
CA LEU A 37 -3.16 0.56 -14.17
C LEU A 37 -1.70 0.25 -14.56
N SER A 38 -1.33 0.53 -15.81
CA SER A 38 0.04 0.30 -16.28
C SER A 38 1.04 1.17 -15.51
N LYS A 39 0.73 2.47 -15.29
CA LYS A 39 1.61 3.39 -14.57
C LYS A 39 1.84 2.97 -13.12
N VAL A 40 0.78 2.67 -12.36
CA VAL A 40 0.92 2.23 -10.96
C VAL A 40 1.60 0.87 -10.87
N ALA A 41 1.31 -0.08 -11.76
CA ALA A 41 1.96 -1.39 -11.76
C ALA A 41 3.46 -1.29 -12.08
N ASN A 42 3.85 -0.45 -13.04
CA ASN A 42 5.26 -0.18 -13.35
C ASN A 42 5.97 0.47 -12.16
N LEU A 43 5.33 1.45 -11.50
CA LEU A 43 5.88 2.10 -10.31
C LEU A 43 6.05 1.10 -9.16
N ASN A 44 5.01 0.34 -8.83
CA ASN A 44 5.06 -0.68 -7.78
C ASN A 44 6.15 -1.73 -8.06
N GLY A 45 6.31 -2.16 -9.32
CA GLY A 45 7.40 -3.06 -9.70
C GLY A 45 8.80 -2.53 -9.36
N ARG A 46 9.02 -1.21 -9.44
CA ARG A 46 10.29 -0.58 -9.04
C ARG A 46 10.38 -0.29 -7.55
N VAL A 47 9.27 0.07 -6.90
CA VAL A 47 9.24 0.41 -5.47
C VAL A 47 9.47 -0.81 -4.59
N PHE A 48 8.88 -1.95 -4.97
CA PHE A 48 8.85 -3.18 -4.19
C PHE A 48 9.85 -4.24 -4.71
N ASP A 49 10.83 -3.83 -5.54
CA ASP A 49 11.85 -4.73 -6.13
C ASP A 49 12.72 -5.45 -5.08
N THR A 50 12.96 -4.77 -3.97
CA THR A 50 13.71 -5.25 -2.81
C THR A 50 12.84 -5.38 -1.56
N ASP A 51 11.51 -5.41 -1.70
CA ASP A 51 10.62 -5.58 -0.55
C ASP A 51 10.70 -7.04 -0.04
N PRO A 52 10.98 -7.27 1.25
CA PRO A 52 11.19 -8.62 1.78
C PRO A 52 9.90 -9.43 1.83
N VAL A 53 8.74 -8.80 2.02
CA VAL A 53 7.43 -9.48 2.01
C VAL A 53 7.11 -9.95 0.59
N VAL A 54 7.27 -9.09 -0.42
CA VAL A 54 7.09 -9.49 -1.84
C VAL A 54 8.11 -10.56 -2.24
N THR A 55 9.36 -10.44 -1.77
CA THR A 55 10.41 -11.45 -1.96
C THR A 55 10.01 -12.80 -1.38
N TYR A 56 9.45 -12.82 -0.17
CA TYR A 56 8.96 -14.05 0.48
C TYR A 56 7.75 -14.67 -0.25
N MET A 57 6.79 -13.85 -0.68
CA MET A 57 5.62 -14.34 -1.43
C MET A 57 6.03 -15.02 -2.74
N LEU A 58 7.09 -14.52 -3.38
CA LEU A 58 7.61 -15.02 -4.65
C LEU A 58 8.91 -15.82 -4.47
N LEU A 59 9.15 -16.40 -3.29
CA LEU A 59 10.44 -17.04 -2.94
C LEU A 59 10.81 -18.23 -3.85
N ASP A 60 9.83 -18.82 -4.53
CA ASP A 60 10.05 -19.95 -5.43
C ASP A 60 10.65 -19.50 -6.79
N MET A 61 10.62 -18.20 -7.09
CA MET A 61 11.26 -17.60 -8.27
C MET A 61 12.70 -17.21 -7.95
N SER A 62 13.60 -17.39 -8.92
CA SER A 62 14.92 -16.77 -8.84
C SER A 62 14.79 -15.24 -8.78
N LYS A 63 15.82 -14.55 -8.29
CA LYS A 63 15.82 -13.08 -8.24
C LYS A 63 15.56 -12.46 -9.61
N GLU A 64 16.17 -12.98 -10.67
CA GLU A 64 16.02 -12.49 -12.04
C GLU A 64 14.60 -12.73 -12.59
N GLU A 65 14.04 -13.92 -12.37
CA GLU A 65 12.66 -14.23 -12.75
C GLU A 65 11.68 -13.33 -12.02
N ARG A 66 11.85 -13.17 -10.71
CA ARG A 66 11.00 -12.31 -9.89
C ARG A 66 10.98 -10.88 -10.42
N LEU A 67 12.16 -10.28 -10.62
CA LEU A 67 12.27 -8.89 -11.08
C LEU A 67 11.59 -8.67 -12.44
N THR A 68 11.74 -9.64 -13.36
CA THR A 68 11.07 -9.60 -14.67
C THR A 68 9.54 -9.76 -14.53
N TYR A 69 9.09 -10.51 -13.54
CA TYR A 69 7.68 -10.79 -13.31
C TYR A 69 6.93 -9.69 -12.54
N LEU A 70 7.63 -8.82 -11.79
CA LEU A 70 7.01 -7.84 -10.89
C LEU A 70 5.97 -6.94 -11.57
N LYS A 71 6.20 -6.50 -12.81
CA LYS A 71 5.21 -5.70 -13.55
C LYS A 71 3.91 -6.46 -13.75
N THR A 72 4.00 -7.72 -14.19
CA THR A 72 2.84 -8.59 -14.40
C THR A 72 2.14 -8.89 -13.08
N TYR A 73 2.91 -9.19 -12.04
CA TYR A 73 2.41 -9.40 -10.68
C TYR A 73 1.57 -8.20 -10.20
N TRP A 74 2.13 -7.00 -10.24
CA TRP A 74 1.43 -5.79 -9.80
C TRP A 74 0.26 -5.41 -10.72
N SER A 75 0.39 -5.60 -12.03
CA SER A 75 -0.71 -5.33 -12.97
C SER A 75 -1.91 -6.22 -12.67
N THR A 76 -1.70 -7.50 -12.32
CA THR A 76 -2.81 -8.38 -11.96
C THR A 76 -3.43 -8.00 -10.62
N LEU A 77 -2.60 -7.77 -9.60
CA LEU A 77 -3.05 -7.41 -8.26
C LEU A 77 -3.87 -6.10 -8.26
N VAL A 78 -3.33 -5.06 -8.88
CA VAL A 78 -4.02 -3.77 -8.95
C VAL A 78 -5.28 -3.86 -9.79
N ARG A 79 -5.28 -4.62 -10.90
CA ARG A 79 -6.51 -4.86 -11.68
C ARG A 79 -7.61 -5.48 -10.81
N SER A 80 -7.25 -6.44 -9.97
CA SER A 80 -8.20 -7.06 -9.04
C SER A 80 -8.67 -6.09 -7.96
N ALA A 81 -7.79 -5.24 -7.44
CA ALA A 81 -8.17 -4.19 -6.50
C ALA A 81 -9.14 -3.18 -7.14
N LEU A 82 -8.89 -2.75 -8.38
CA LEU A 82 -9.77 -1.85 -9.14
C LEU A 82 -11.17 -2.44 -9.38
N MET A 83 -11.27 -3.76 -9.58
CA MET A 83 -12.57 -4.45 -9.67
C MET A 83 -13.34 -4.44 -8.34
N ASN A 84 -12.65 -4.21 -7.22
CA ASN A 84 -13.22 -3.98 -5.89
C ASN A 84 -13.29 -2.47 -5.57
N ASP A 85 -13.47 -1.64 -6.58
CA ASP A 85 -13.60 -0.18 -6.49
C ASP A 85 -12.38 0.53 -5.88
N ALA A 86 -11.19 -0.08 -5.95
CA ALA A 86 -9.98 0.57 -5.44
C ALA A 86 -9.73 1.92 -6.12
N LEU A 87 -9.20 2.84 -5.33
CA LEU A 87 -8.80 4.16 -5.72
C LEU A 87 -7.30 4.22 -5.94
N ILE A 88 -6.88 4.69 -7.12
CA ILE A 88 -5.51 5.07 -7.42
C ILE A 88 -5.35 6.57 -7.17
N THR A 89 -4.33 6.94 -6.39
CA THR A 89 -3.88 8.32 -6.17
C THR A 89 -2.40 8.40 -6.49
N GLU A 90 -1.97 9.44 -7.21
CA GLU A 90 -0.55 9.67 -7.55
C GLU A 90 -0.06 11.00 -6.98
N ALA A 91 1.26 11.14 -6.86
CA ALA A 91 1.91 12.41 -6.56
C ALA A 91 3.19 12.60 -7.39
N ASP A 92 3.46 13.87 -7.71
CA ASP A 92 4.67 14.35 -8.40
C ASP A 92 4.86 13.71 -9.79
N GLY A 93 3.78 13.42 -10.52
CA GLY A 93 3.85 12.84 -11.86
C GLY A 93 4.27 11.37 -11.82
N TRP A 94 3.60 10.57 -11.00
CA TRP A 94 3.85 9.13 -10.82
C TRP A 94 5.19 8.77 -10.17
N LYS A 95 5.80 9.70 -9.43
CA LYS A 95 6.97 9.40 -8.57
C LYS A 95 6.55 8.70 -7.28
N ALA A 96 5.31 8.91 -6.87
CA ALA A 96 4.65 8.15 -5.83
C ALA A 96 3.20 7.84 -6.23
N ALA A 97 2.68 6.72 -5.74
CA ALA A 97 1.26 6.39 -5.89
C ALA A 97 0.78 5.47 -4.77
N SER A 98 -0.53 5.42 -4.58
CA SER A 98 -1.22 4.45 -3.74
C SER A 98 -2.35 3.76 -4.49
N VAL A 99 -2.67 2.54 -4.07
CA VAL A 99 -3.92 1.84 -4.36
C VAL A 99 -4.62 1.62 -3.02
N ILE A 100 -5.82 2.16 -2.84
CA ILE A 100 -6.61 2.05 -1.62
C ILE A 100 -7.97 1.46 -1.93
N ILE A 101 -8.40 0.45 -1.19
CA ILE A 101 -9.72 -0.14 -1.34
C ILE A 101 -10.69 0.54 -0.36
N PRO A 102 -11.86 1.02 -0.83
CA PRO A 102 -12.81 1.74 0.02
C PRO A 102 -13.60 0.79 0.95
N PRO A 103 -14.26 1.34 1.99
CA PRO A 103 -15.07 0.59 2.95
C PRO A 103 -16.26 -0.15 2.33
N GLY A 104 -16.67 -1.24 2.98
CA GLY A 104 -17.88 -1.99 2.59
C GLY A 104 -17.74 -2.83 1.32
N LYS A 105 -16.52 -2.91 0.76
CA LYS A 105 -16.15 -3.86 -0.28
C LYS A 105 -15.41 -5.01 0.39
N ALA A 106 -15.81 -6.24 0.05
CA ALA A 106 -15.43 -7.46 0.75
C ALA A 106 -13.90 -7.70 0.71
N ILE A 107 -13.21 -7.32 1.78
CA ILE A 107 -11.79 -7.63 2.05
C ILE A 107 -11.68 -8.57 3.26
N ASP A 108 -12.76 -9.25 3.59
CA ASP A 108 -12.81 -10.27 4.63
C ASP A 108 -12.17 -11.57 4.14
N ASN A 109 -11.88 -11.66 2.84
CA ASN A 109 -11.41 -12.86 2.20
C ASN A 109 -10.64 -12.50 0.93
N VAL A 110 -9.35 -12.82 0.89
CA VAL A 110 -8.50 -12.88 -0.31
C VAL A 110 -9.18 -13.68 -1.45
N TRP A 111 -10.25 -14.44 -1.17
CA TRP A 111 -11.13 -15.13 -2.12
C TRP A 111 -11.89 -14.21 -3.10
N THR A 112 -12.13 -12.93 -2.79
CA THR A 112 -12.70 -11.97 -3.77
C THR A 112 -11.72 -11.61 -4.89
N LEU A 113 -10.48 -12.10 -4.83
CA LEU A 113 -9.47 -11.98 -5.89
C LEU A 113 -9.58 -13.11 -6.95
N LEU A 114 -10.49 -14.07 -6.85
CA LEU A 114 -10.63 -15.20 -7.80
C LEU A 114 -11.29 -14.80 -9.15
N TYR A 115 -10.58 -14.03 -9.98
CA TYR A 115 -10.90 -13.84 -11.40
C TYR A 115 -9.73 -14.27 -12.30
N ALA A 116 -10.01 -14.48 -13.59
CA ALA A 116 -9.10 -15.14 -14.55
C ALA A 116 -7.63 -14.63 -14.54
N GLY A 117 -7.41 -13.34 -14.28
CA GLY A 117 -6.06 -12.79 -14.17
C GLY A 117 -5.30 -13.25 -12.91
N PHE A 118 -5.98 -13.36 -11.76
CA PHE A 118 -5.37 -13.81 -10.52
C PHE A 118 -5.07 -15.31 -10.53
N LEU A 119 -5.89 -16.12 -11.22
CA LEU A 119 -5.55 -17.53 -11.49
C LEU A 119 -4.18 -17.68 -12.15
N CYS A 120 -3.81 -16.82 -13.12
CA CYS A 120 -2.47 -16.84 -13.69
C CYS A 120 -1.38 -16.55 -12.66
N VAL A 121 -1.63 -15.62 -11.71
CA VAL A 121 -0.70 -15.35 -10.61
C VAL A 121 -0.60 -16.53 -9.66
N LEU A 122 -1.74 -17.12 -9.27
CA LEU A 122 -1.81 -18.31 -8.41
C LEU A 122 -1.04 -19.49 -9.03
N TRP A 123 -1.20 -19.71 -10.35
CA TRP A 123 -0.42 -20.69 -11.09
C TRP A 123 1.08 -20.38 -11.06
N ARG A 124 1.48 -19.11 -11.21
CA ARG A 124 2.88 -18.71 -11.26
C ARG A 124 3.59 -18.79 -9.90
N ILE A 125 2.89 -18.51 -8.80
CA ILE A 125 3.46 -18.59 -7.44
C ILE A 125 3.50 -20.02 -6.88
N GLY A 126 2.78 -20.97 -7.50
CA GLY A 126 2.78 -22.37 -7.12
C GLY A 126 2.14 -22.67 -5.74
N PHE A 127 2.11 -23.95 -5.37
CA PHE A 127 1.46 -24.43 -4.15
C PHE A 127 2.07 -23.83 -2.86
N SER A 128 3.40 -23.72 -2.81
CA SER A 128 4.09 -23.11 -1.66
C SER A 128 3.78 -21.62 -1.53
N GLY A 129 3.73 -20.88 -2.65
CA GLY A 129 3.31 -19.48 -2.67
C GLY A 129 1.86 -19.29 -2.23
N LEU A 130 0.94 -20.16 -2.67
CA LEU A 130 -0.44 -20.18 -2.17
C LEU A 130 -0.46 -20.38 -0.65
N LYS A 131 0.26 -21.37 -0.13
CA LYS A 131 0.32 -21.60 1.32
C LYS A 131 0.79 -20.35 2.07
N ARG A 132 1.86 -19.68 1.62
CA ARG A 132 2.35 -18.43 2.23
C ARG A 132 1.27 -17.34 2.24
N LEU A 133 0.57 -17.14 1.12
CA LEU A 133 -0.48 -16.15 1.00
C LEU A 133 -1.69 -16.43 1.93
N TRP A 134 -2.19 -17.67 1.91
CA TRP A 134 -3.44 -18.01 2.60
C TRP A 134 -3.24 -18.29 4.10
N THR A 135 -2.19 -19.02 4.49
CA THR A 135 -2.02 -19.43 5.89
C THR A 135 -1.20 -18.43 6.70
N GLU A 136 -0.15 -17.86 6.11
CA GLU A 136 0.75 -16.96 6.84
C GLU A 136 0.28 -15.51 6.72
N PHE A 137 0.01 -15.02 5.50
CA PHE A 137 -0.41 -13.62 5.33
C PHE A 137 -1.87 -13.36 5.72
N SER A 138 -2.85 -14.00 5.06
CA SER A 138 -4.27 -13.76 5.36
C SER A 138 -4.60 -14.13 6.80
N GLY A 139 -4.27 -15.37 7.22
CA GLY A 139 -4.62 -15.86 8.55
C GLY A 139 -4.08 -15.01 9.71
N MET A 140 -2.84 -14.51 9.62
CA MET A 140 -2.26 -13.66 10.67
C MET A 140 -2.82 -12.24 10.63
N THR A 141 -3.00 -11.66 9.44
CA THR A 141 -3.55 -10.30 9.30
C THR A 141 -5.02 -10.23 9.71
N ASP A 142 -5.82 -11.28 9.50
CA ASP A 142 -7.23 -11.32 9.89
C ASP A 142 -7.42 -11.27 11.42
N ASN A 143 -6.50 -11.89 12.18
CA ASN A 143 -6.48 -11.76 13.64
C ASN A 143 -6.19 -10.32 14.07
N ALA A 144 -5.15 -9.72 13.51
CA ALA A 144 -4.75 -8.35 13.81
C ALA A 144 -5.86 -7.36 13.44
N LYS A 145 -6.51 -7.52 12.27
CA LYS A 145 -7.65 -6.70 11.83
C LYS A 145 -8.77 -6.71 12.86
N ARG A 146 -9.17 -7.89 13.32
CA ARG A 146 -10.23 -8.03 14.34
C ARG A 146 -9.87 -7.27 15.62
N MET A 147 -8.61 -7.32 16.05
CA MET A 147 -8.15 -6.62 17.24
C MET A 147 -8.11 -5.10 17.05
N GLY A 148 -7.46 -4.62 15.99
CA GLY A 148 -7.22 -3.18 15.79
C GLY A 148 -8.41 -2.41 15.23
N LEU A 149 -9.36 -3.08 14.56
CA LEU A 149 -10.59 -2.47 14.08
C LEU A 149 -11.73 -2.51 15.11
N HIS A 150 -11.54 -3.16 16.26
CA HIS A 150 -12.54 -3.20 17.35
C HIS A 150 -13.94 -3.65 16.91
N GLY A 151 -14.02 -4.53 15.90
CA GLY A 151 -15.29 -5.01 15.34
C GLY A 151 -15.91 -4.13 14.26
N GLU A 152 -15.31 -2.96 13.94
CA GLU A 152 -15.67 -2.16 12.78
C GLU A 152 -15.40 -2.96 11.48
N LYS A 153 -16.41 -3.02 10.61
CA LYS A 153 -16.36 -3.77 9.36
C LYS A 153 -16.11 -2.87 8.15
N LYS A 154 -16.27 -1.56 8.30
CA LYS A 154 -16.05 -0.55 7.27
C LYS A 154 -14.74 0.17 7.57
N TYR A 155 -13.76 -0.03 6.70
CA TYR A 155 -12.47 0.63 6.79
C TYR A 155 -11.86 0.80 5.41
N TYR A 156 -11.00 1.81 5.26
CA TYR A 156 -10.16 1.95 4.08
C TYR A 156 -8.98 1.01 4.21
N TYR A 157 -8.62 0.29 3.15
CA TYR A 157 -7.45 -0.60 3.15
C TYR A 157 -6.38 -0.09 2.19
N VAL A 158 -5.18 0.20 2.70
CA VAL A 158 -4.04 0.56 1.86
C VAL A 158 -3.46 -0.71 1.24
N PHE A 159 -3.89 -1.02 0.02
CA PHE A 159 -3.41 -2.19 -0.73
C PHE A 159 -1.94 -2.05 -1.14
N SER A 160 -1.54 -0.86 -1.59
CA SER A 160 -0.13 -0.54 -1.82
C SER A 160 0.08 0.96 -1.76
N ILE A 161 1.26 1.39 -1.34
CA ILE A 161 1.72 2.77 -1.47
C ILE A 161 3.23 2.78 -1.59
N GLY A 162 3.73 3.61 -2.51
CA GLY A 162 5.13 3.59 -2.89
C GLY A 162 5.66 4.94 -3.29
N THR A 163 6.96 5.15 -3.09
CA THR A 163 7.71 6.26 -3.68
C THR A 163 8.97 5.70 -4.35
N GLU A 164 9.17 6.07 -5.61
CA GLU A 164 10.35 5.74 -6.41
C GLU A 164 11.63 6.12 -5.65
N ARG A 165 12.66 5.26 -5.71
CA ARG A 165 13.83 5.30 -4.82
C ARG A 165 14.52 6.67 -4.84
N GLU A 166 14.67 7.24 -6.03
CA GLU A 166 15.30 8.53 -6.32
C GLU A 166 14.47 9.74 -5.84
N HIS A 167 13.22 9.50 -5.42
CA HIS A 167 12.25 10.53 -5.01
C HIS A 167 11.80 10.38 -3.56
N ARG A 168 12.38 9.43 -2.82
CA ARG A 168 12.18 9.26 -1.38
C ARG A 168 12.73 10.46 -0.60
N GLY A 169 12.30 10.61 0.66
CA GLY A 169 12.68 11.74 1.52
C GLY A 169 11.98 13.07 1.21
N LYS A 170 11.15 13.13 0.15
CA LYS A 170 10.38 14.34 -0.23
C LYS A 170 8.97 14.42 0.39
N GLY A 171 8.58 13.42 1.18
CA GLY A 171 7.26 13.37 1.83
C GLY A 171 6.09 12.97 0.92
N LEU A 172 6.33 12.47 -0.30
CA LEU A 172 5.26 12.14 -1.26
C LEU A 172 4.27 11.10 -0.73
N ALA A 173 4.75 9.96 -0.22
CA ALA A 173 3.88 8.95 0.41
C ALA A 173 3.13 9.51 1.63
N LYS A 174 3.77 10.38 2.42
CA LYS A 174 3.14 11.06 3.57
C LYS A 174 1.94 11.91 3.11
N GLN A 175 2.11 12.68 2.03
CA GLN A 175 1.05 13.52 1.47
C GLN A 175 -0.13 12.67 0.97
N ILE A 176 0.14 11.56 0.27
CA ILE A 176 -0.90 10.64 -0.20
C ILE A 176 -1.69 10.06 0.98
N ILE A 177 -1.01 9.58 2.03
CA ILE A 177 -1.69 9.05 3.23
C ILE A 177 -2.54 10.13 3.92
N GLN A 178 -2.00 11.34 4.10
CA GLN A 178 -2.73 12.45 4.72
C GLN A 178 -3.95 12.88 3.90
N TYR A 179 -3.89 12.78 2.57
CA TYR A 179 -5.06 12.99 1.71
C TYR A 179 -6.17 11.97 2.02
N HIS A 180 -5.83 10.68 2.13
CA HIS A 180 -6.81 9.64 2.45
C HIS A 180 -7.28 9.69 3.90
N GLN A 181 -6.45 10.12 4.86
CA GLN A 181 -6.87 10.41 6.24
C GLN A 181 -7.94 11.51 6.29
N LYS A 182 -7.89 12.52 5.41
CA LYS A 182 -8.95 13.55 5.33
C LYS A 182 -10.28 12.96 4.84
N ILE A 183 -10.24 12.07 3.86
CA ILE A 183 -11.43 11.36 3.35
C ILE A 183 -12.01 10.46 4.45
N ALA A 184 -11.17 9.60 5.02
CA ALA A 184 -11.57 8.68 6.08
C ALA A 184 -12.11 9.41 7.32
N ARG A 185 -11.54 10.57 7.67
CA ARG A 185 -12.06 11.43 8.74
C ARG A 185 -13.45 11.98 8.44
N ALA A 186 -13.71 12.40 7.20
CA ALA A 186 -15.04 12.91 6.82
C ALA A 186 -16.14 11.84 6.92
N GLU A 187 -15.76 10.57 6.80
CA GLU A 187 -16.66 9.42 6.93
C GLU A 187 -16.63 8.78 8.33
N ASN A 188 -15.77 9.27 9.24
CA ASN A 188 -15.49 8.69 10.54
C ASN A 188 -15.12 7.19 10.48
N LEU A 189 -14.29 6.81 9.51
CA LEU A 189 -13.86 5.43 9.29
C LEU A 189 -12.34 5.28 9.47
N PRO A 190 -11.86 4.13 9.96
CA PRO A 190 -10.44 3.87 10.10
C PRO A 190 -9.76 3.56 8.76
N ILE A 191 -8.43 3.66 8.76
CA ILE A 191 -7.57 3.17 7.68
C ILE A 191 -6.72 2.03 8.24
N TRP A 192 -6.77 0.88 7.56
CA TRP A 192 -5.98 -0.32 7.85
C TRP A 192 -4.85 -0.49 6.83
N LEU A 193 -3.71 -1.01 7.28
CA LEU A 193 -2.61 -1.42 6.41
C LEU A 193 -1.65 -2.40 7.10
N GLU A 194 -0.80 -3.04 6.28
CA GLU A 194 0.39 -3.74 6.73
C GLU A 194 1.65 -3.01 6.22
N ALA A 195 2.50 -2.56 7.13
CA ALA A 195 3.80 -2.01 6.80
C ALA A 195 4.80 -3.14 6.56
N THR A 196 5.46 -3.15 5.39
CA THR A 196 6.38 -4.23 4.97
C THR A 196 7.87 -3.91 5.19
N SER A 197 8.19 -2.76 5.81
CA SER A 197 9.56 -2.37 6.14
C SER A 197 9.61 -1.46 7.36
N PRO A 198 10.73 -1.41 8.10
CA PRO A 198 10.90 -0.46 9.19
C PRO A 198 10.71 1.01 8.75
N SER A 199 11.10 1.33 7.52
CA SER A 199 10.95 2.68 6.97
C SER A 199 9.47 3.04 6.72
N SER A 200 8.65 2.12 6.20
CA SER A 200 7.22 2.36 6.00
C SER A 200 6.48 2.39 7.35
N ARG A 201 6.82 1.50 8.28
CA ARG A 201 6.32 1.53 9.67
C ARG A 201 6.53 2.91 10.32
N ASN A 202 7.77 3.41 10.29
CA ASN A 202 8.10 4.73 10.85
C ASN A 202 7.35 5.88 10.16
N LEU A 203 7.13 5.79 8.84
CA LEU A 203 6.32 6.76 8.11
C LEU A 203 4.89 6.80 8.66
N TYR A 204 4.25 5.65 8.82
CA TYR A 204 2.86 5.56 9.29
C TYR A 204 2.70 5.99 10.75
N LEU A 205 3.63 5.59 11.63
CA LEU A 205 3.69 6.10 13.00
C LEU A 205 3.75 7.64 13.02
N SER A 206 4.54 8.25 12.13
CA SER A 206 4.68 9.72 12.05
C SER A 206 3.42 10.47 11.59
N VAL A 207 2.39 9.74 11.14
CA VAL A 207 1.07 10.28 10.76
C VAL A 207 -0.07 9.68 11.61
N GLY A 208 0.27 9.13 12.78
CA GLY A 208 -0.69 8.73 13.80
C GLY A 208 -1.27 7.33 13.63
N PHE A 209 -0.75 6.49 12.73
CA PHE A 209 -1.09 5.07 12.78
C PHE A 209 -0.54 4.46 14.07
N GLN A 210 -1.28 3.51 14.62
CA GLN A 210 -0.90 2.70 15.76
C GLN A 210 -0.59 1.28 15.29
N GLU A 211 0.41 0.68 15.91
CA GLU A 211 0.70 -0.74 15.70
C GLU A 211 -0.26 -1.60 16.51
N VAL A 212 -0.79 -2.60 15.82
CA VAL A 212 -1.69 -3.59 16.40
C VAL A 212 -0.92 -4.86 16.73
N GLU A 213 -0.12 -5.33 15.77
CA GLU A 213 0.65 -6.56 15.88
C GLU A 213 1.86 -6.53 14.94
N GLU A 214 2.99 -7.06 15.40
CA GLU A 214 4.10 -7.43 14.52
C GLU A 214 3.93 -8.89 14.10
N ILE A 215 3.80 -9.11 12.80
CA ILE A 215 3.59 -10.42 12.17
C ILE A 215 4.91 -10.85 11.51
N VAL A 216 5.32 -12.10 11.72
CA VAL A 216 6.58 -12.63 11.19
C VAL A 216 6.31 -13.80 10.25
N LEU A 217 6.56 -13.57 8.96
CA LEU A 217 6.38 -14.58 7.91
C LEU A 217 7.60 -15.49 7.80
N GLY A 218 7.40 -16.77 7.51
CA GLY A 218 8.51 -17.69 7.25
C GLY A 218 9.49 -17.89 8.41
N LYS A 219 9.08 -17.61 9.65
CA LYS A 219 9.89 -17.81 10.84
C LYS A 219 10.50 -19.21 10.88
N GLY A 220 11.81 -19.29 11.13
CA GLY A 220 12.60 -20.52 11.14
C GLY A 220 12.99 -21.06 9.77
N LYS A 221 12.52 -20.44 8.67
CA LYS A 221 12.79 -20.88 7.28
C LYS A 221 13.57 -19.85 6.47
N VAL A 222 13.39 -18.56 6.77
CA VAL A 222 14.03 -17.44 6.07
C VAL A 222 14.52 -16.38 7.03
N ASN A 223 15.45 -15.53 6.59
CA ASN A 223 15.85 -14.31 7.29
C ASN A 223 14.92 -13.13 6.97
N GLU A 224 15.22 -11.98 7.57
CA GLU A 224 14.47 -10.73 7.43
C GLU A 224 14.38 -10.21 5.99
N ASP A 225 15.36 -10.54 5.13
CA ASP A 225 15.37 -10.23 3.70
C ASP A 225 14.75 -11.32 2.82
N ALA A 226 14.11 -12.31 3.46
CA ALA A 226 13.58 -13.54 2.89
C ALA A 226 14.62 -14.50 2.27
N THR A 227 15.92 -14.36 2.55
CA THR A 227 16.91 -15.38 2.17
C THR A 227 16.64 -16.68 2.94
N ILE A 228 16.72 -17.83 2.26
CA ILE A 228 16.48 -19.14 2.88
C ILE A 228 17.59 -19.41 3.91
N GLN A 229 17.20 -19.54 5.18
CA GLN A 229 18.09 -19.87 6.27
C GLN A 229 17.32 -20.69 7.32
N ALA A 230 17.81 -21.90 7.58
CA ALA A 230 17.29 -22.72 8.66
C ALA A 230 17.50 -22.02 10.00
N GLY A 231 16.41 -21.85 10.78
CA GLY A 231 16.43 -21.11 12.03
C GLY A 231 16.41 -19.58 11.86
N GLY A 232 16.21 -19.08 10.64
CA GLY A 232 16.15 -17.64 10.36
C GLY A 232 15.02 -16.92 11.09
N ALA A 233 15.20 -15.61 11.31
CA ALA A 233 14.28 -14.79 12.11
C ALA A 233 12.87 -14.67 11.50
N GLY A 234 12.74 -14.84 10.18
CA GLY A 234 11.54 -14.57 9.40
C GLY A 234 11.48 -13.12 8.90
N VAL A 235 10.51 -12.84 8.04
CA VAL A 235 10.27 -11.50 7.47
C VAL A 235 9.21 -10.78 8.31
N PRO A 236 9.55 -9.65 8.96
CA PRO A 236 8.58 -8.90 9.74
C PRO A 236 7.69 -8.02 8.85
N LEU A 237 6.43 -7.87 9.26
CA LEU A 237 5.52 -6.82 8.82
C LEU A 237 4.67 -6.35 10.01
N TRP A 238 4.20 -5.11 9.97
CA TRP A 238 3.44 -4.53 11.08
C TRP A 238 2.02 -4.25 10.63
N ALA A 239 1.06 -4.91 11.27
CA ALA A 239 -0.36 -4.59 11.15
C ALA A 239 -0.60 -3.26 11.87
N MET A 240 -1.15 -2.28 11.14
CA MET A 240 -1.34 -0.93 11.66
C MET A 240 -2.73 -0.40 11.34
N VAL A 241 -3.26 0.39 12.27
CA VAL A 241 -4.56 1.05 12.12
C VAL A 241 -4.40 2.54 12.42
N TRP A 242 -5.08 3.37 11.63
CA TRP A 242 -5.30 4.77 11.95
C TRP A 242 -6.79 4.99 12.16
N TRP A 243 -7.13 5.58 13.29
CA TRP A 243 -8.48 6.03 13.58
C TRP A 243 -8.56 7.55 13.42
N PRO A 244 -9.64 8.09 12.83
CA PRO A 244 -9.91 9.51 12.97
C PRO A 244 -10.07 9.82 14.47
N GLU A 245 -9.36 10.84 14.97
CA GLU A 245 -9.56 11.32 16.34
C GLU A 245 -11.06 11.52 16.58
N SER A 246 -11.60 10.92 17.64
CA SER A 246 -12.99 11.12 18.02
C SER A 246 -13.20 12.62 18.25
N SER A 247 -14.26 13.17 17.67
CA SER A 247 -14.71 14.53 17.94
C SER A 247 -15.26 14.70 19.37
N GLU A 248 -14.83 13.88 20.33
CA GLU A 248 -15.36 13.87 21.70
C GLU A 248 -14.38 14.36 22.77
N TYR A 249 -13.17 14.82 22.43
CA TYR A 249 -12.29 15.50 23.40
C TYR A 249 -11.47 16.63 22.76
N ALA A 250 -12.16 17.68 22.30
CA ALA A 250 -11.57 19.00 22.06
C ALA A 250 -12.33 20.06 22.87
#